data_AF-A0A1B6J4J3-F1
#
_entry.id   AF-A0A1B6J4J3-F1
#
_cell.length_a   1.000
_cell.length_b   1.000
_cell.length_c   1.000
_cell.angle_alpha   90.00
_cell.angle_beta   90.00
_cell.angle_gamma   90.00
#
_symmetry.space_group_name_H-M   'P 1'
#
loop_
_entity.id
_entity.type
_entity.pdbx_description
1 polymer ?
#
loop_
_entity_poly.entity_id
_entity_poly.type
_entity_poly.pdbx_seq_one_letter_code
_entity_poly.pdbx_strand_id
1 'polypeptide(L)'
;MYDLLTSSKNFPTMPLSADISSALQLLEHIQLTINQSDDAKLQAQTADDLNFLIASLENPILRSIVTIQDSLGELNQQLQQHPSILPVDFDIGLSGDLILSVPPPLYESDYPPAATPRTEFDDQRVPVAKLSQSSSGESPSPQVISPAPEETSLPPITTPTYALEFQKAIEQTSHGREVQTIKLSKPDGGSLGFSVVGLKSEYEGELGIFVQEIQPTSVAGR
;
A
#
# COMPACT_ATOMS: atom_id res chain seq x y z
N MET A 1 29.15 -11.24 32.03
CA MET A 1 27.87 -10.54 32.25
C MET A 1 27.86 -9.37 31.29
N TYR A 2 27.04 -9.46 30.24
CA TYR A 2 26.87 -8.38 29.27
C TYR A 2 25.54 -7.71 29.53
N ASP A 3 25.53 -6.39 29.59
CA ASP A 3 24.37 -5.56 29.30
C ASP A 3 24.86 -4.16 28.90
N LEU A 4 25.28 -4.05 27.63
CA LEU A 4 25.24 -2.76 26.95
C LEU A 4 23.84 -2.64 26.35
N LEU A 5 22.91 -2.07 27.11
CA LEU A 5 21.70 -1.50 26.51
C LEU A 5 22.15 -0.37 25.58
N THR A 6 22.20 -0.65 24.28
CA THR A 6 22.18 0.37 23.23
C THR A 6 20.85 1.09 23.33
N SER A 7 20.81 2.12 24.18
CA SER A 7 19.77 3.13 24.21
C SER A 7 19.69 3.74 22.81
N SER A 8 18.70 3.30 22.03
CA SER A 8 18.38 3.90 20.73
C SER A 8 17.92 5.33 20.99
N LYS A 9 18.87 6.26 20.96
CA LYS A 9 18.55 7.68 20.86
C LYS A 9 17.95 7.88 19.49
N ASN A 10 16.63 7.81 19.42
CA ASN A 10 15.85 8.38 18.34
C ASN A 10 16.10 9.89 18.38
N PHE A 11 17.19 10.33 17.75
CA PHE A 11 17.38 11.73 17.43
C PHE A 11 16.25 12.12 16.47
N PRO A 12 15.58 13.26 16.67
CA PRO A 12 14.66 13.76 15.67
C PRO A 12 15.48 14.13 14.44
N THR A 13 15.51 13.23 13.46
CA THR A 13 15.92 13.56 12.10
C THR A 13 14.95 14.64 11.62
N MET A 14 15.46 15.82 11.25
CA MET A 14 14.61 16.81 10.59
C MET A 14 14.06 16.17 9.30
N PRO A 15 12.80 16.46 8.94
CA PRO A 15 12.22 15.92 7.72
C PRO A 15 13.04 16.40 6.53
N LEU A 16 13.43 15.48 5.65
CA LEU A 16 14.28 15.73 4.50
C LEU A 16 13.62 16.74 3.53
N SER A 17 12.29 16.78 3.52
CA SER A 17 11.49 17.81 2.83
C SER A 17 11.77 19.25 3.30
N ALA A 18 12.08 19.45 4.59
CA ALA A 18 12.49 20.75 5.13
C ALA A 18 13.94 21.08 4.76
N ASP A 19 14.85 20.12 4.85
CA ASP A 19 16.26 20.28 4.46
C ASP A 19 16.38 20.66 2.97
N ILE A 20 15.61 20.02 2.09
CA ILE A 20 15.56 20.35 0.65
C ILE A 20 15.00 21.76 0.41
N SER A 21 14.00 22.16 1.17
CA SER A 21 13.41 23.51 1.05
C SER A 21 14.41 24.59 1.50
N SER A 22 15.18 24.31 2.57
CA SER A 22 16.28 25.16 3.04
C SER A 22 17.45 25.21 2.03
N ALA A 23 17.80 24.06 1.43
CA ALA A 23 18.84 23.98 0.40
C ALA A 23 18.47 24.76 -0.87
N LEU A 24 17.21 24.70 -1.31
CA LEU A 24 16.71 25.49 -2.43
C LEU A 24 16.81 26.99 -2.14
N GLN A 25 16.33 27.45 -0.98
CA GLN A 25 16.43 28.86 -0.56
C GLN A 25 17.89 29.34 -0.49
N LEU A 26 18.82 28.47 -0.06
CA LEU A 26 20.24 28.78 -0.04
C LEU A 26 20.83 28.90 -1.46
N LEU A 27 20.44 28.03 -2.39
CA LEU A 27 20.88 28.08 -3.80
C LEU A 27 20.36 29.33 -4.51
N GLU A 28 19.11 29.72 -4.29
CA GLU A 28 18.55 31.00 -4.77
C GLU A 28 19.36 32.20 -4.26
N HIS A 29 19.71 32.21 -2.97
CA HIS A 29 20.52 33.27 -2.38
C HIS A 29 21.95 33.32 -2.97
N ILE A 30 22.57 32.17 -3.21
CA ILE A 30 23.88 32.06 -3.88
C ILE A 30 23.78 32.57 -5.33
N GLN A 31 22.74 32.19 -6.07
CA GLN A 31 22.52 32.64 -7.44
C GLN A 31 22.34 34.17 -7.51
N LEU A 32 21.55 34.76 -6.60
CA LEU A 32 21.42 36.21 -6.49
C LEU A 32 22.76 36.89 -6.15
N THR A 33 23.54 36.31 -5.25
CA THR A 33 24.86 36.85 -4.85
C THR A 33 25.86 36.83 -6.01
N ILE A 34 25.88 35.76 -6.81
CA ILE A 34 26.74 35.64 -7.99
C ILE A 34 26.29 36.59 -9.12
N ASN A 35 24.98 36.73 -9.34
CA ASN A 35 24.43 37.68 -10.31
C ASN A 35 24.66 39.16 -9.91
N GLN A 36 24.83 39.45 -8.62
CA GLN A 36 25.23 40.78 -8.12
C GLN A 36 26.76 41.01 -8.14
N SER A 37 27.57 39.98 -8.37
CA SER A 37 29.02 40.14 -8.52
C SER A 37 29.38 40.58 -9.93
N ASP A 38 30.36 41.49 -10.07
CA ASP A 38 30.89 41.95 -11.38
C ASP A 38 31.79 40.90 -12.07
N ASP A 39 31.74 39.62 -11.65
CA ASP A 39 32.53 38.53 -12.24
C ASP A 39 31.70 37.72 -13.25
N ALA A 40 31.67 38.21 -14.49
CA ALA A 40 31.04 37.54 -15.62
C ALA A 40 31.60 36.13 -15.92
N LYS A 41 32.85 35.83 -15.50
CA LYS A 41 33.44 34.50 -15.68
C LYS A 41 32.91 33.53 -14.65
N LEU A 42 32.81 33.94 -13.38
CA LEU A 42 32.17 33.17 -12.32
C LEU A 42 30.70 32.89 -12.65
N GLN A 43 29.96 33.91 -13.09
CA GLN A 43 28.57 33.75 -13.56
C GLN A 43 28.45 32.69 -14.65
N ALA A 44 29.21 32.83 -15.74
CA ALA A 44 29.17 31.87 -16.86
C ALA A 44 29.63 30.45 -16.48
N GLN A 45 30.49 30.32 -15.47
CA GLN A 45 31.00 29.03 -15.00
C GLN A 45 30.02 28.29 -14.08
N THR A 46 29.16 29.02 -13.33
CA THR A 46 28.36 28.48 -12.23
C THR A 46 26.85 28.59 -12.43
N ALA A 47 26.37 29.38 -13.41
CA ALA A 47 24.95 29.53 -13.69
C ALA A 47 24.26 28.21 -14.08
N ASP A 48 24.88 27.43 -14.97
CA ASP A 48 24.31 26.15 -15.43
C ASP A 48 24.20 25.13 -14.28
N ASP A 49 25.25 25.01 -13.46
CA ASP A 49 25.27 24.12 -12.28
C ASP A 49 24.21 24.51 -11.25
N LEU A 50 24.05 25.81 -10.95
CA LEU A 50 23.02 26.28 -10.01
C LEU A 50 21.60 26.06 -10.55
N ASN A 51 21.37 26.35 -11.83
CA ASN A 51 20.08 26.08 -12.46
C ASN A 51 19.74 24.58 -12.46
N PHE A 52 20.73 23.71 -12.72
CA PHE A 52 20.56 22.26 -12.65
C PHE A 52 20.24 21.78 -11.23
N LEU A 53 20.94 22.30 -10.21
CA LEU A 53 20.69 21.96 -8.80
C LEU A 53 19.30 22.44 -8.34
N ILE A 54 18.92 23.67 -8.65
CA ILE A 54 17.58 24.21 -8.31
C ILE A 54 16.50 23.36 -9.00
N ALA A 55 16.58 23.14 -10.31
CA ALA A 55 15.61 22.33 -11.05
C ALA A 55 15.53 20.87 -10.53
N SER A 56 16.64 20.33 -10.01
CA SER A 56 16.67 19.01 -9.37
C SER A 56 15.93 19.00 -8.03
N LEU A 57 16.06 20.05 -7.21
CA LEU A 57 15.35 20.17 -5.92
C LEU A 57 13.90 20.65 -6.08
N GLU A 58 13.54 21.27 -7.20
CA GLU A 58 12.15 21.59 -7.58
C GLU A 58 11.40 20.41 -8.21
N ASN A 59 12.11 19.34 -8.59
CA ASN A 59 11.52 18.22 -9.30
C ASN A 59 10.38 17.57 -8.50
N PRO A 60 9.14 17.50 -9.03
CA PRO A 60 7.97 17.04 -8.27
C PRO A 60 8.04 15.55 -7.92
N ILE A 61 8.76 14.74 -8.70
CA ILE A 61 8.99 13.32 -8.40
C ILE A 61 9.97 13.19 -7.24
N LEU A 62 11.07 13.95 -7.25
CA LEU A 62 12.03 13.97 -6.14
C LEU A 62 11.36 14.47 -4.84
N ARG A 63 10.55 15.53 -4.93
CA ARG A 63 9.73 16.01 -3.80
C ARG A 63 8.79 14.92 -3.27
N SER A 64 8.03 14.27 -4.14
CA SER A 64 7.13 13.17 -3.74
C SER A 64 7.87 12.00 -3.07
N ILE A 65 9.00 11.55 -3.63
CA ILE A 65 9.84 10.49 -3.03
C ILE A 65 10.32 10.90 -1.64
N VAL A 66 10.75 12.15 -1.47
CA VAL A 66 11.23 12.67 -0.18
C VAL A 66 10.11 12.78 0.84
N THR A 67 8.93 13.30 0.49
CA THR A 67 7.77 13.33 1.38
C THR A 67 7.36 11.92 1.79
N ILE A 68 7.36 10.95 0.87
CA ILE A 68 7.09 9.53 1.18
C ILE A 68 8.16 8.97 2.14
N GLN A 69 9.44 9.32 1.95
CA GLN A 69 10.52 8.89 2.85
C GLN A 69 10.34 9.44 4.27
N ASP A 70 9.97 10.71 4.40
CA ASP A 70 9.63 11.34 5.69
C ASP A 70 8.42 10.64 6.33
N SER A 71 7.34 10.45 5.58
CA SER A 71 6.10 9.75 5.99
C SER A 71 6.34 8.30 6.44
N LEU A 72 7.23 7.56 5.77
CA LEU A 72 7.62 6.21 6.19
C LEU A 72 8.46 6.21 7.48
N GLY A 73 9.31 7.23 7.65
CA GLY A 73 10.04 7.46 8.90
C GLY A 73 9.11 7.77 10.07
N GLU A 74 8.10 8.61 9.83
CA GLU A 74 7.06 8.93 10.80
C GLU A 74 6.21 7.69 11.14
N LEU A 75 5.71 6.95 10.14
CA LEU A 75 4.93 5.73 10.37
C LEU A 75 5.70 4.70 11.21
N ASN A 76 7.00 4.53 10.95
CA ASN A 76 7.86 3.65 11.76
C ASN A 76 7.98 4.15 13.21
N GLN A 77 8.15 5.46 13.42
CA GLN A 77 8.13 6.05 14.77
C GLN A 77 6.79 5.81 15.47
N GLN A 78 5.67 5.98 14.77
CA GLN A 78 4.34 5.77 15.33
C GLN A 78 4.06 4.29 15.61
N LEU A 79 4.50 3.35 14.77
CA LEU A 79 4.43 1.91 15.03
C LEU A 79 5.23 1.48 16.27
N GLN A 80 6.35 2.14 16.57
CA GLN A 80 7.11 1.91 17.81
C GLN A 80 6.36 2.39 19.06
N GLN A 81 5.55 3.46 18.95
CA GLN A 81 4.75 4.00 20.05
C GLN A 81 3.38 3.30 20.19
N HIS A 82 2.83 2.84 19.08
CA HIS A 82 1.50 2.25 18.95
C HIS A 82 1.56 0.95 18.13
N PRO A 83 2.03 -0.17 18.71
CA PRO A 83 2.08 -1.48 18.05
C PRO A 83 0.69 -2.06 17.71
N SER A 84 -0.39 -1.35 18.03
CA SER A 84 -1.77 -1.66 17.65
C SER A 84 -2.20 -1.06 16.30
N ILE A 85 -1.39 -0.20 15.66
CA ILE A 85 -1.69 0.34 14.33
C ILE A 85 -1.71 -0.83 13.32
N LEU A 86 -2.85 -1.02 12.67
CA LEU A 86 -3.04 -2.02 11.62
C LEU A 86 -2.82 -1.41 10.22
N PRO A 87 -2.60 -2.23 9.18
CA PRO A 87 -2.51 -1.77 7.78
C PRO A 87 -3.75 -1.05 7.21
N VAL A 88 -4.85 -0.99 7.96
CA VAL A 88 -6.08 -0.25 7.60
C VAL A 88 -6.16 1.11 8.32
N ASP A 89 -5.34 1.33 9.35
CA ASP A 89 -5.36 2.55 10.17
C ASP A 89 -4.46 3.66 9.61
N PHE A 90 -3.74 3.41 8.52
CA PHE A 90 -2.91 4.39 7.83
C PHE A 90 -3.01 4.28 6.31
N ASP A 91 -2.74 5.39 5.62
CA ASP A 91 -2.56 5.48 4.17
C ASP A 91 -1.49 6.54 3.83
N ILE A 92 -1.00 6.55 2.59
CA ILE A 92 -0.13 7.62 2.08
C ILE A 92 -0.91 8.40 1.02
N GLY A 93 -1.14 9.69 1.29
CA GLY A 93 -1.88 10.57 0.40
C GLY A 93 -1.18 10.77 -0.95
N LEU A 94 -1.92 11.26 -1.96
CA LEU A 94 -1.38 11.52 -3.30
C LEU A 94 -0.23 12.55 -3.34
N SER A 95 -0.10 13.37 -2.29
CA SER A 95 1.00 14.30 -2.03
C SER A 95 2.25 13.66 -1.40
N GLY A 96 2.14 12.41 -0.92
CA GLY A 96 3.18 11.70 -0.18
C GLY A 96 3.05 11.78 1.35
N ASP A 97 2.06 12.52 1.87
CA ASP A 97 1.86 12.73 3.31
C ASP A 97 1.25 11.49 4.00
N LEU A 98 1.67 11.22 5.24
CA LEU A 98 1.11 10.15 6.07
C LEU A 98 -0.28 10.53 6.61
N ILE A 99 -1.28 9.69 6.35
CA ILE A 99 -2.65 9.86 6.85
C ILE A 99 -2.91 8.74 7.85
N LEU A 100 -3.26 9.05 9.09
CA LEU A 100 -3.75 8.06 10.04
C LEU A 100 -5.22 8.22 10.34
N SER A 101 -5.92 7.10 10.28
CA SER A 101 -7.32 6.91 10.65
C SER A 101 -7.48 6.28 12.04
N VAL A 102 -6.43 6.33 12.87
CA VAL A 102 -6.48 5.85 14.26
C VAL A 102 -7.59 6.63 15.00
N PRO A 103 -8.57 5.94 15.62
CA PRO A 103 -9.59 6.61 16.42
C PRO A 103 -8.90 7.49 17.48
N PRO A 104 -9.35 8.75 17.69
CA PRO A 104 -8.73 9.60 18.69
C PRO A 104 -8.76 8.87 20.03
N PRO A 105 -7.64 8.89 20.79
CA PRO A 105 -7.56 8.14 22.04
C PRO A 105 -8.73 8.53 22.92
N LEU A 106 -9.47 7.53 23.40
CA LEU A 106 -10.57 7.71 24.35
C LEU A 106 -9.97 8.11 25.71
N TYR A 107 -9.54 9.37 25.79
CA TYR A 107 -9.30 10.05 27.06
C TYR A 107 -10.64 10.20 27.75
N GLU A 108 -10.91 9.21 28.58
CA GLU A 108 -11.81 9.25 29.72
C GLU A 108 -11.68 10.62 30.41
N SER A 109 -12.68 11.48 30.20
CA SER A 109 -12.74 12.81 30.80
C SER A 109 -14.11 13.00 31.43
N ASP A 110 -14.09 13.03 32.75
CA ASP A 110 -15.21 13.07 33.69
C ASP A 110 -16.42 13.91 33.20
N TYR A 111 -17.51 13.23 32.82
CA TYR A 111 -18.84 13.84 32.77
C TYR A 111 -19.88 12.93 33.44
N PRO A 112 -20.73 13.48 34.34
CA PRO A 112 -21.69 12.70 35.11
C PRO A 112 -22.90 12.23 34.27
N PRO A 113 -23.62 11.18 34.70
CA PRO A 113 -24.74 10.62 33.93
C PRO A 113 -25.95 11.57 33.93
N ALA A 114 -26.17 12.26 32.81
CA ALA A 114 -27.34 13.10 32.60
C ALA A 114 -28.53 12.29 32.07
N ALA A 115 -29.58 12.24 32.88
CA ALA A 115 -30.85 11.55 32.73
C ALA A 115 -31.42 11.38 31.30
N THR A 116 -31.95 10.18 31.04
CA THR A 116 -32.94 9.93 29.99
C THR A 116 -34.27 10.63 30.30
N PRO A 117 -34.85 11.43 29.39
CA PRO A 117 -36.26 11.82 29.49
C PRO A 117 -37.14 10.66 29.01
N ARG A 118 -37.91 10.07 29.93
CA ARG A 118 -39.01 9.15 29.61
C ARG A 118 -40.15 9.95 29.00
N THR A 119 -40.73 9.46 27.91
CA THR A 119 -42.08 9.87 27.48
C THR A 119 -42.98 8.65 27.52
N GLU A 120 -43.58 8.41 28.69
CA GLU A 120 -44.61 7.39 28.87
C GLU A 120 -45.99 7.95 28.51
N PHE A 121 -46.68 7.26 27.61
CA PHE A 121 -48.14 7.11 27.61
C PHE A 121 -48.36 5.61 27.29
N ASP A 122 -48.61 4.76 28.29
CA ASP A 122 -49.93 4.46 28.88
C ASP A 122 -51.02 4.17 27.83
N ASP A 123 -51.77 3.06 27.88
CA ASP A 123 -51.77 1.97 28.86
C ASP A 123 -52.47 0.70 28.30
N GLN A 124 -52.13 -0.46 28.88
CA GLN A 124 -53.00 -1.61 29.14
C GLN A 124 -53.67 -2.46 28.01
N ARG A 125 -53.30 -3.76 28.00
CA ARG A 125 -54.14 -5.00 27.86
C ARG A 125 -53.69 -5.99 26.76
N VAL A 126 -53.22 -7.17 27.19
CA VAL A 126 -53.32 -8.43 26.41
C VAL A 126 -54.79 -8.91 26.39
N PRO A 127 -55.30 -9.52 25.28
CA PRO A 127 -55.23 -10.99 25.17
C PRO A 127 -55.27 -11.62 23.75
N VAL A 128 -54.61 -12.79 23.63
CA VAL A 128 -55.01 -14.03 22.89
C VAL A 128 -55.26 -13.99 21.35
N ALA A 129 -54.68 -14.98 20.68
CA ALA A 129 -54.73 -15.23 19.23
C ALA A 129 -56.11 -15.58 18.65
N LYS A 130 -56.27 -15.37 17.33
CA LYS A 130 -57.24 -16.08 16.48
C LYS A 130 -56.64 -16.50 15.13
N LEU A 131 -56.84 -17.77 14.79
CA LEU A 131 -56.65 -18.36 13.47
C LEU A 131 -57.69 -17.83 12.45
N SER A 132 -57.28 -17.76 11.18
CA SER A 132 -58.00 -18.17 9.94
C SER A 132 -56.99 -18.03 8.77
N GLN A 133 -56.66 -19.06 7.97
CA GLN A 133 -57.48 -19.69 6.91
C GLN A 133 -57.92 -18.66 5.85
N SER A 134 -57.64 -18.72 4.54
CA SER A 134 -56.85 -19.62 3.65
C SER A 134 -56.43 -18.79 2.37
N SER A 135 -55.94 -19.26 1.21
CA SER A 135 -55.75 -20.60 0.62
C SER A 135 -54.76 -20.62 -0.57
N SER A 136 -54.26 -21.82 -0.88
CA SER A 136 -53.86 -22.41 -2.19
C SER A 136 -53.28 -21.57 -3.36
N GLY A 137 -52.06 -21.94 -3.78
CA GLY A 137 -51.50 -21.70 -5.12
C GLY A 137 -50.29 -22.63 -5.33
N GLU A 138 -50.36 -23.55 -6.31
CA GLU A 138 -49.47 -24.71 -6.43
C GLU A 138 -48.43 -24.58 -7.56
N SER A 139 -47.25 -25.21 -7.33
CA SER A 139 -46.27 -25.75 -8.30
C SER A 139 -44.96 -24.92 -8.51
N PRO A 140 -43.87 -25.50 -9.08
CA PRO A 140 -42.81 -26.06 -8.23
C PRO A 140 -41.37 -25.66 -8.61
N SER A 141 -40.44 -25.59 -7.65
CA SER A 141 -38.99 -25.69 -7.89
C SER A 141 -38.22 -26.08 -6.60
N PRO A 142 -37.06 -26.76 -6.72
CA PRO A 142 -36.55 -27.63 -5.65
C PRO A 142 -35.69 -26.94 -4.59
N GLN A 143 -35.60 -27.60 -3.43
CA GLN A 143 -34.70 -27.26 -2.34
C GLN A 143 -33.24 -27.49 -2.76
N VAL A 144 -32.38 -26.49 -2.54
CA VAL A 144 -30.93 -26.70 -2.52
C VAL A 144 -30.48 -26.71 -1.06
N ILE A 145 -30.13 -27.90 -0.59
CA ILE A 145 -29.45 -28.12 0.68
C ILE A 145 -28.04 -27.55 0.54
N SER A 146 -27.64 -26.65 1.44
CA SER A 146 -26.25 -26.19 1.54
C SER A 146 -25.50 -27.05 2.55
N PRO A 147 -24.61 -27.99 2.13
CA PRO A 147 -23.64 -28.60 3.02
C PRO A 147 -22.50 -27.64 3.37
N ALA A 148 -21.71 -28.03 4.37
CA ALA A 148 -20.58 -27.29 4.93
C ALA A 148 -19.44 -27.01 3.92
N PRO A 149 -18.53 -26.05 4.20
CA PRO A 149 -17.40 -25.76 3.33
C PRO A 149 -16.34 -26.87 3.43
N GLU A 150 -16.39 -27.83 2.51
CA GLU A 150 -15.26 -28.73 2.25
C GLU A 150 -14.22 -28.02 1.37
N GLU A 151 -12.94 -28.27 1.64
CA GLU A 151 -11.81 -27.79 0.84
C GLU A 151 -11.87 -28.34 -0.59
N THR A 152 -12.39 -27.55 -1.52
CA THR A 152 -12.37 -27.91 -2.94
C THR A 152 -11.28 -27.13 -3.67
N SER A 153 -10.08 -27.71 -3.73
CA SER A 153 -9.06 -27.27 -4.67
C SER A 153 -9.61 -27.41 -6.10
N LEU A 154 -9.90 -26.29 -6.74
CA LEU A 154 -10.39 -26.27 -8.11
C LEU A 154 -9.34 -26.94 -9.02
N PRO A 155 -9.68 -27.97 -9.81
CA PRO A 155 -8.77 -28.48 -10.82
C PRO A 155 -8.52 -27.35 -11.84
N PRO A 156 -7.28 -27.18 -12.33
CA PRO A 156 -7.02 -26.18 -13.37
C PRO A 156 -7.86 -26.52 -14.60
N ILE A 157 -8.40 -25.49 -15.28
CA ILE A 157 -9.21 -25.66 -16.49
C ILE A 157 -8.30 -26.03 -17.66
N THR A 158 -7.81 -27.27 -17.66
CA THR A 158 -6.95 -27.83 -18.70
C THR A 158 -7.80 -28.64 -19.67
N THR A 159 -8.43 -27.96 -20.63
CA THR A 159 -8.84 -28.65 -21.86
C THR A 159 -7.57 -29.13 -22.58
N PRO A 160 -7.61 -30.26 -23.33
CA PRO A 160 -6.44 -30.72 -24.07
C PRO A 160 -5.94 -29.67 -25.08
N THR A 161 -6.86 -28.85 -25.60
CA THR A 161 -6.54 -27.68 -26.46
C THR A 161 -5.67 -26.66 -25.74
N TYR A 162 -6.03 -26.26 -24.51
CA TYR A 162 -5.27 -25.26 -23.74
C TYR A 162 -3.84 -25.74 -23.44
N ALA A 163 -3.65 -27.02 -23.12
CA ALA A 163 -2.32 -27.57 -22.86
C ALA A 163 -1.40 -27.50 -24.10
N LEU A 164 -1.95 -27.75 -25.30
CA LEU A 164 -1.21 -27.63 -26.56
C LEU A 164 -0.91 -26.16 -26.92
N GLU A 165 -1.86 -25.25 -26.72
CA GLU A 165 -1.65 -23.82 -26.94
C GLU A 165 -0.62 -23.23 -25.98
N PHE A 166 -0.65 -23.62 -24.70
CA PHE A 166 0.34 -23.23 -23.70
C PHE A 166 1.75 -23.70 -24.08
N GLN A 167 1.91 -24.99 -24.42
CA GLN A 167 3.21 -25.54 -24.83
C GLN A 167 3.77 -24.80 -26.06
N LYS A 168 2.92 -24.55 -27.06
CA LYS A 168 3.29 -23.78 -28.26
C LYS A 168 3.68 -22.33 -27.93
N ALA A 169 2.97 -21.68 -27.01
CA ALA A 169 3.31 -20.33 -26.56
C ALA A 169 4.66 -20.28 -25.85
N ILE A 170 4.95 -21.25 -24.98
CA ILE A 170 6.25 -21.39 -24.31
C ILE A 170 7.39 -21.58 -25.33
N GLU A 171 7.22 -22.46 -26.32
CA GLU A 171 8.20 -22.69 -27.40
C GLU A 171 8.43 -21.45 -28.25
N GLN A 172 7.36 -20.73 -28.61
CA GLN A 172 7.45 -19.51 -29.40
C GLN A 172 8.09 -18.34 -28.63
N THR A 173 7.80 -18.21 -27.33
CA THR A 173 8.37 -17.13 -26.48
C THR A 173 9.80 -17.44 -26.04
N SER A 174 10.18 -18.71 -25.85
CA SER A 174 11.53 -19.07 -25.41
C SER A 174 12.60 -18.72 -26.45
N HIS A 175 12.27 -18.68 -27.75
CA HIS A 175 13.21 -18.40 -28.85
C HIS A 175 14.46 -19.30 -28.80
N GLY A 176 14.30 -20.56 -28.37
CA GLY A 176 15.40 -21.52 -28.25
C GLY A 176 16.24 -21.39 -26.96
N ARG A 177 15.84 -20.55 -26.01
CA ARG A 177 16.40 -20.53 -24.65
C ARG A 177 15.93 -21.76 -23.86
N GLU A 178 16.73 -22.16 -22.87
CA GLU A 178 16.35 -23.20 -21.91
C GLU A 178 15.09 -22.78 -21.13
N VAL A 179 14.13 -23.70 -20.99
CA VAL A 179 12.89 -23.50 -20.24
C VAL A 179 12.88 -24.42 -19.03
N GLN A 180 12.76 -23.84 -17.84
CA GLN A 180 12.63 -24.59 -16.58
C GLN A 180 11.24 -24.36 -15.98
N THR A 181 10.55 -25.44 -15.64
CA THR A 181 9.21 -25.39 -15.02
C THR A 181 9.34 -25.52 -13.51
N ILE A 182 9.12 -24.42 -12.78
CA ILE A 182 9.16 -24.38 -11.32
C ILE A 182 7.71 -24.36 -10.81
N LYS A 183 7.33 -25.36 -9.99
CA LYS A 183 6.00 -25.42 -9.36
C LYS A 183 6.08 -24.92 -7.92
N LEU A 184 5.69 -23.66 -7.70
CA LEU A 184 5.57 -23.08 -6.37
C LEU A 184 4.20 -23.40 -5.77
N SER A 185 4.15 -23.75 -4.48
CA SER A 185 2.91 -23.92 -3.71
C SER A 185 2.74 -22.77 -2.72
N LYS A 186 1.58 -22.11 -2.74
CA LYS A 186 1.27 -21.01 -1.82
C LYS A 186 1.08 -21.57 -0.39
N PRO A 187 1.75 -21.02 0.63
CA PRO A 187 1.51 -21.39 2.03
C PRO A 187 0.30 -20.64 2.58
N ASP A 188 -0.37 -21.21 3.57
CA ASP A 188 -1.58 -20.63 4.17
C ASP A 188 -1.30 -19.23 4.73
N GLY A 189 -2.08 -18.24 4.30
CA GLY A 189 -1.91 -16.83 4.66
C GLY A 189 -0.69 -16.11 4.06
N GLY A 190 0.20 -16.79 3.33
CA GLY A 190 1.43 -16.19 2.77
C GLY A 190 1.36 -15.83 1.29
N SER A 191 2.42 -15.18 0.78
CA SER A 191 2.63 -14.93 -0.65
C SER A 191 3.73 -15.84 -1.22
N LEU A 192 3.86 -15.90 -2.55
CA LEU A 192 4.97 -16.62 -3.19
C LEU A 192 6.32 -15.89 -3.00
N GLY A 193 6.27 -14.57 -2.80
CA GLY A 193 7.42 -13.72 -2.49
C GLY A 193 8.32 -13.38 -3.67
N PHE A 194 7.74 -13.18 -4.86
CA PHE A 194 8.43 -12.53 -5.98
C PHE A 194 7.54 -11.43 -6.57
N SER A 195 8.19 -10.37 -7.07
CA SER A 195 7.56 -9.22 -7.72
C SER A 195 7.74 -9.34 -9.24
N VAL A 196 6.75 -8.95 -10.03
CA VAL A 196 6.81 -8.98 -11.50
C VAL A 196 6.56 -7.62 -12.12
N VAL A 197 7.25 -7.33 -13.23
CA VAL A 197 7.07 -6.14 -14.05
C VAL A 197 6.79 -6.53 -15.49
N GLY A 198 5.84 -5.85 -16.12
CA GLY A 198 5.64 -5.91 -17.57
C GLY A 198 6.55 -4.89 -18.25
N LEU A 199 7.41 -5.34 -19.16
CA LEU A 199 8.22 -4.43 -19.98
C LEU A 199 7.49 -4.14 -21.29
N LYS A 200 7.40 -2.86 -21.66
CA LYS A 200 6.85 -2.41 -22.94
C LYS A 200 7.79 -1.42 -23.60
N SER A 201 8.27 -1.74 -24.79
CA SER A 201 8.98 -0.84 -25.69
C SER A 201 7.97 0.02 -26.46
N GLU A 202 8.37 1.23 -26.84
CA GLU A 202 7.61 2.06 -27.79
C GLU A 202 7.78 1.58 -29.24
N TYR A 203 8.92 0.94 -29.54
CA TYR A 203 9.27 0.48 -30.88
C TYR A 203 8.97 -1.01 -31.13
N GLU A 204 9.05 -1.84 -30.07
CA GLU A 204 8.87 -3.30 -30.17
C GLU A 204 7.59 -3.82 -29.49
N GLY A 205 6.81 -2.95 -28.83
CA GLY A 205 5.57 -3.33 -28.15
C GLY A 205 5.81 -4.03 -26.82
N GLU A 206 4.98 -5.02 -26.49
CA GLU A 206 5.07 -5.76 -25.21
C GLU A 206 6.26 -6.73 -25.23
N LEU A 207 7.28 -6.45 -24.44
CA LEU A 207 8.52 -7.24 -24.34
C LEU A 207 8.38 -8.45 -23.40
N GLY A 208 7.26 -8.56 -22.68
CA GLY A 208 6.93 -9.68 -21.79
C GLY A 208 6.96 -9.31 -20.31
N ILE A 209 6.83 -10.35 -19.48
CA ILE A 209 6.77 -10.26 -18.02
C ILE A 209 8.09 -10.77 -17.43
N PHE A 210 8.67 -10.00 -16.52
CA PHE A 210 9.96 -10.26 -15.88
C PHE A 210 9.83 -10.25 -14.37
N VAL A 211 10.62 -11.08 -13.68
CA VAL A 211 10.72 -11.01 -12.22
C VAL A 211 11.64 -9.83 -11.85
N GLN A 212 11.14 -8.92 -11.03
CA GLN A 212 11.86 -7.73 -10.56
C GLN A 212 12.64 -8.02 -9.28
N GLU A 213 12.04 -8.76 -8.35
CA GLU A 213 12.58 -9.02 -7.03
C GLU A 213 12.13 -10.41 -6.56
N ILE A 214 12.99 -11.09 -5.78
CA ILE A 214 12.65 -12.34 -5.08
C ILE A 214 13.03 -12.14 -3.60
N GLN A 215 12.06 -12.34 -2.71
CA GLN A 215 12.23 -12.21 -1.27
C GLN A 215 13.04 -13.42 -0.73
N PRO A 216 14.23 -13.23 -0.14
CA PRO A 216 15.15 -14.34 0.18
C PRO A 216 14.60 -15.40 1.15
N THR A 217 13.62 -15.05 1.98
CA THR A 217 13.01 -15.94 2.99
C THR A 217 11.75 -16.66 2.50
N SER A 218 11.24 -16.26 1.32
CA SER A 218 9.94 -16.66 0.78
C SER A 218 9.93 -18.04 0.13
N VAL A 219 8.82 -18.41 -0.53
CA VAL A 219 8.72 -19.67 -1.27
C VAL A 219 9.47 -19.63 -2.60
N ALA A 220 9.55 -18.47 -3.26
CA ALA A 220 10.29 -18.31 -4.51
C ALA A 220 11.81 -18.14 -4.33
N GLY A 221 12.27 -17.85 -3.11
CA GLY A 221 13.70 -17.71 -2.78
C GLY A 221 14.39 -19.01 -2.30
N ARG A 222 13.75 -20.17 -2.46
CA ARG A 222 14.17 -21.48 -1.90
C ARG A 222 14.45 -22.52 -2.98
#